data_AF-A0A5D0IRU5-F1
#
_entry.id   AF-A0A5D0IRU5-F1
#
_cell.length_a   1.000
_cell.length_b   1.000
_cell.length_c   1.000
_cell.angle_alpha   90.00
_cell.angle_beta   90.00
_cell.angle_gamma   90.00
#
_symmetry.space_group_name_H-M   'P 1'
#
loop_
_entity.id
_entity.type
_entity.pdbx_description
1 polymer ?
#
loop_
_entity_poly.entity_id
_entity_poly.type
_entity_poly.pdbx_seq_one_letter_code
_entity_poly.pdbx_strand_id
1 'polypeptide(L)'
;MGLLKLRKNKKFSYEPRYYKGEGNPFEIKHKFDEHRTTVGNNSGLKTKINNAVNDFKHNPDRDANRRVLIIAAVLVLIFLFIIGFDLSIFFS
;
A
#
# COMPACT_ATOMS: atom_id res chain seq x y z
N MET A 1 -17.82 3.26 14.62
CA MET A 1 -16.44 3.05 15.14
C MET A 1 -16.27 1.55 15.34
N GLY A 2 -15.31 0.89 14.69
CA GLY A 2 -15.09 -0.55 14.86
C GLY A 2 -14.22 -0.84 16.08
N LEU A 3 -14.45 -1.99 16.73
CA LEU A 3 -13.82 -2.41 17.99
C LEU A 3 -12.27 -2.42 17.98
N LEU A 4 -11.62 -2.42 16.81
CA LEU A 4 -10.17 -2.59 16.67
C LEU A 4 -9.43 -1.36 16.12
N LYS A 5 -10.11 -0.21 15.97
CA LYS A 5 -9.47 0.97 15.36
C LYS A 5 -8.96 1.92 16.44
N LEU A 6 -7.63 2.03 16.57
CA LEU A 6 -7.03 3.05 17.43
C LEU A 6 -7.52 4.44 17.02
N ARG A 7 -7.77 5.26 18.04
CA ARG A 7 -8.16 6.65 17.86
C ARG A 7 -7.02 7.39 17.16
N LYS A 8 -7.34 8.05 16.05
CA LYS A 8 -6.37 8.88 15.32
C LYS A 8 -6.10 10.18 16.07
N ASN A 9 -4.89 10.71 15.93
CA ASN A 9 -4.52 12.02 16.48
C ASN A 9 -5.47 13.10 15.93
N LYS A 10 -5.86 14.06 16.78
CA LYS A 10 -6.67 15.21 16.34
C LYS A 10 -5.85 16.04 15.35
N LYS A 11 -6.38 16.23 14.14
CA LYS A 11 -5.84 17.16 13.15
C LYS A 11 -6.62 18.47 13.27
N PHE A 12 -5.92 19.59 13.41
CA PHE A 12 -6.52 20.92 13.40
C PHE A 12 -6.33 21.53 12.01
N SER A 13 -7.43 21.90 11.34
CA SER A 13 -7.36 22.67 10.09
C SER A 13 -7.03 24.12 10.45
N TYR A 14 -5.78 24.53 10.20
CA TYR A 14 -5.37 25.91 10.33
C TYR A 14 -5.31 26.52 8.92
N GLU A 15 -6.08 27.57 8.70
CA GLU A 15 -6.04 28.38 7.47
C GLU A 15 -5.24 29.66 7.71
N PRO A 16 -3.95 29.69 7.31
CA PRO A 16 -3.12 30.89 7.41
C PRO A 16 -3.65 32.04 6.54
N ARG A 17 -3.81 33.24 7.12
CA ARG A 17 -4.30 34.43 6.39
C ARG A 17 -3.40 34.94 5.26
N TYR A 18 -2.10 34.66 5.32
CA TYR A 18 -1.09 35.23 4.40
C TYR A 18 -0.31 34.18 3.59
N TYR A 19 -0.57 32.89 3.82
CA TYR A 19 0.12 31.82 3.09
C TYR A 19 -0.61 31.56 1.77
N LYS A 20 0.14 31.59 0.67
CA LYS A 20 -0.38 31.40 -0.70
C LYS A 20 -0.08 30.02 -1.27
N GLY A 21 0.34 29.06 -0.44
CA GLY A 21 0.60 27.68 -0.84
C GLY A 21 -0.57 26.75 -0.53
N GLU A 22 -0.49 25.52 -1.02
CA GLU A 22 -1.45 24.47 -0.66
C GLU A 22 -1.08 23.85 0.70
N GLY A 23 -2.08 23.61 1.56
CA GLY A 23 -1.93 22.92 2.85
C GLY A 23 -1.62 23.81 4.05
N ASN A 24 -1.41 23.18 5.21
CA ASN A 24 -1.11 23.86 6.47
C ASN A 24 0.42 23.98 6.65
N PRO A 25 1.01 25.19 6.66
CA PRO A 25 2.45 25.39 6.83
C PRO A 25 2.99 24.94 8.20
N PHE A 26 2.11 24.73 9.17
CA PHE A 26 2.43 24.26 10.52
C PHE A 26 2.07 22.78 10.74
N GLU A 27 1.74 22.03 9.69
CA GLU A 27 1.51 20.58 9.83
C GLU A 27 2.82 19.89 10.25
N ILE A 28 2.78 19.21 11.41
CA ILE A 28 3.87 18.36 11.88
C ILE A 28 3.89 17.10 10.99
N LYS A 29 4.61 17.20 9.86
CA LYS A 29 4.90 16.09 8.96
C LYS A 29 6.41 15.87 8.88
N HIS A 30 6.81 14.62 8.72
CA HIS A 30 8.21 14.30 8.44
C HIS A 30 8.52 14.63 6.98
N LYS A 31 9.75 15.08 6.69
CA LYS A 31 10.18 15.50 5.33
C LYS A 31 9.95 14.44 4.25
N PHE A 32 9.96 13.17 4.63
CA PHE A 32 9.80 12.03 3.73
C PHE A 32 8.40 11.42 3.73
N ASP A 33 7.45 11.98 4.47
CA ASP A 33 6.09 11.41 4.54
C ASP A 33 5.37 11.48 3.18
N GLU A 34 5.70 12.47 2.35
CA GLU A 34 5.15 12.61 0.99
C GLU A 34 5.64 11.52 0.03
N HIS A 35 6.82 10.95 0.28
CA HIS A 35 7.41 9.90 -0.55
C HIS A 35 7.14 8.49 0.00
N ARG A 36 6.47 8.38 1.15
CA ARG A 36 6.19 7.11 1.82
C ARG A 36 4.79 6.61 1.48
N THR A 37 4.72 5.56 0.67
CA THR A 37 3.45 4.89 0.32
C THR A 37 3.06 3.79 1.30
N THR A 38 4.01 3.29 2.10
CA THR A 38 3.90 2.10 2.97
C THR A 38 3.44 2.39 4.39
N VAL A 39 3.64 3.60 4.91
CA VAL A 39 3.29 4.01 6.28
C VAL A 39 2.17 5.07 6.26
N GLY A 40 1.28 5.02 7.25
CA GLY A 40 0.20 5.99 7.42
C GLY A 40 -1.21 5.42 7.21
N ASN A 41 -2.16 6.29 6.89
CA ASN A 41 -3.61 6.02 6.90
C ASN A 41 -4.12 5.15 5.73
N ASN A 42 -3.21 4.52 4.97
CA ASN A 42 -3.47 3.70 3.78
C ASN A 42 -4.00 2.29 4.12
N SER A 43 -4.97 2.21 5.04
CA SER A 43 -5.46 0.94 5.58
C SER A 43 -6.42 0.18 4.65
N GLY A 44 -6.78 0.73 3.49
CA GLY A 44 -7.72 0.11 2.55
C GLY A 44 -7.07 -0.99 1.71
N LEU A 45 -7.79 -2.10 1.49
CA LEU A 45 -7.35 -3.20 0.62
C LEU A 45 -7.12 -2.70 -0.82
N LYS A 46 -8.02 -1.87 -1.34
CA LYS A 46 -7.88 -1.18 -2.63
C LYS A 46 -6.60 -0.35 -2.71
N THR A 47 -6.31 0.43 -1.67
CA THR A 47 -5.11 1.28 -1.63
C THR A 47 -3.84 0.44 -1.63
N LYS A 48 -3.82 -0.67 -0.89
CA LYS A 48 -2.68 -1.61 -0.88
C LYS A 48 -2.43 -2.22 -2.25
N ILE A 49 -3.49 -2.68 -2.94
CA ILE A 49 -3.39 -3.25 -4.29
C ILE A 49 -2.87 -2.19 -5.28
N ASN A 50 -3.46 -0.99 -5.29
CA ASN A 50 -3.02 0.08 -6.18
C ASN A 50 -1.56 0.48 -5.94
N ASN A 51 -1.15 0.59 -4.68
CA ASN A 51 0.24 0.91 -4.33
C ASN A 51 1.20 -0.20 -4.78
N ALA A 52 0.85 -1.47 -4.58
CA ALA A 52 1.67 -2.60 -5.03
C ALA A 52 1.82 -2.66 -6.56
N VAL A 53 0.74 -2.40 -7.30
CA VAL A 53 0.79 -2.32 -8.77
C VAL A 53 1.64 -1.15 -9.24
N ASN A 54 1.50 0.01 -8.61
CA ASN A 54 2.31 1.18 -8.93
C ASN A 54 3.79 0.94 -8.63
N ASP A 55 4.10 0.32 -7.50
CA ASP A 55 5.47 -0.03 -7.11
C ASP A 55 6.09 -1.00 -8.13
N PHE A 56 5.38 -2.08 -8.47
CA PHE A 56 5.84 -3.03 -9.50
C PHE A 56 6.13 -2.36 -10.87
N LYS A 57 5.32 -1.37 -11.28
CA LYS A 57 5.49 -0.66 -12.56
C LYS A 57 6.63 0.36 -12.57
N HIS A 58 6.89 1.03 -11.44
CA HIS A 58 7.84 2.15 -11.37
C HIS A 58 9.14 1.79 -10.65
N ASN A 59 9.28 0.56 -10.15
CA ASN A 59 10.50 0.11 -9.51
C ASN A 59 11.62 -0.08 -10.56
N PRO A 60 12.78 0.61 -10.42
CA PRO A 60 13.90 0.46 -11.34
C PRO A 60 14.57 -0.92 -11.24
N ASP A 61 14.44 -1.60 -10.09
CA ASP A 61 15.10 -2.87 -9.82
C ASP A 61 14.29 -4.06 -10.37
N ARG A 62 14.57 -4.42 -11.63
CA ARG A 62 13.92 -5.55 -12.31
C ARG A 62 14.12 -6.89 -11.59
N ASP A 63 15.27 -7.09 -10.94
CA ASP A 63 15.56 -8.30 -10.18
C ASP A 63 14.68 -8.41 -8.93
N ALA A 64 14.41 -7.30 -8.24
CA ALA A 64 13.51 -7.27 -7.10
C ALA A 64 12.09 -7.63 -7.54
N ASN A 65 11.60 -7.03 -8.63
CA ASN A 65 10.29 -7.34 -9.22
C ASN A 65 10.16 -8.82 -9.60
N ARG A 66 11.20 -9.41 -10.20
CA ARG A 66 11.21 -10.83 -10.55
C ARG A 66 11.13 -11.73 -9.32
N ARG A 67 11.89 -11.42 -8.26
CA ARG A 67 11.84 -12.16 -6.99
C ARG A 67 10.46 -12.09 -6.35
N VAL A 68 9.84 -10.90 -6.32
CA VAL A 68 8.48 -10.71 -5.79
C VAL A 68 7.47 -11.58 -6.55
N LEU A 69 7.54 -11.62 -7.88
CA LEU A 69 6.68 -12.48 -8.70
C LEU A 69 6.89 -13.97 -8.42
N ILE A 70 8.14 -14.43 -8.29
CA ILE A 70 8.45 -15.83 -7.97
C ILE A 70 7.87 -16.19 -6.59
N ILE A 71 8.07 -15.35 -5.58
CA ILE A 71 7.53 -15.57 -4.24
C ILE A 71 5.99 -15.63 -4.28
N ALA A 72 5.34 -14.70 -4.98
CA ALA A 72 3.89 -14.68 -5.12
C ALA A 72 3.36 -15.96 -5.79
N ALA A 73 4.01 -16.43 -6.87
CA ALA A 73 3.63 -17.65 -7.56
C ALA A 73 3.75 -18.89 -6.67
N VAL A 74 4.86 -19.01 -5.90
CA VAL A 74 5.06 -20.12 -4.95
C VAL A 74 4.00 -20.11 -3.85
N LEU A 75 3.69 -18.96 -3.28
CA LEU A 75 2.66 -18.83 -2.25
C LEU A 75 1.27 -19.22 -2.77
N VAL A 76 0.93 -18.83 -4.01
CA VAL A 76 -0.32 -19.23 -4.66
C VAL A 76 -0.35 -20.73 -4.89
N LEU A 77 0.74 -21.34 -5.38
CA LEU A 77 0.81 -22.79 -5.58
C LEU A 77 0.59 -23.56 -4.27
N ILE A 78 1.28 -23.16 -3.19
CA ILE A 78 1.11 -23.76 -1.87
C ILE A 78 -0.35 -23.62 -1.39
N PHE A 79 -0.94 -22.43 -1.54
CA PHE A 79 -2.34 -22.21 -1.19
C PHE A 79 -3.29 -23.14 -1.97
N LEU A 80 -3.11 -23.26 -3.29
CA LEU A 80 -3.91 -24.14 -4.14
C LEU A 80 -3.76 -25.62 -3.75
N PHE A 81 -2.55 -26.03 -3.37
CA PHE A 81 -2.30 -27.39 -2.88
C PHE A 81 -3.04 -27.68 -1.56
N ILE A 82 -3.03 -26.75 -0.60
CA ILE A 82 -3.69 -26.93 0.71
C ILE A 82 -5.20 -27.11 0.56
N ILE A 83 -5.84 -26.41 -0.38
CA ILE A 83 -7.29 -26.51 -0.63
C ILE A 83 -7.66 -27.67 -1.57
N GLY A 84 -6.68 -28.41 -2.09
CA GLY A 84 -6.90 -29.49 -3.05
C GLY A 84 -7.45 -29.02 -4.40
N PHE A 85 -7.07 -27.81 -4.84
CA PHE A 85 -7.56 -27.25 -6.09
C PHE A 85 -6.99 -28.00 -7.30
N ASP A 86 -7.88 -28.42 -8.20
CA ASP A 86 -7.50 -29.14 -9.41
C ASP A 86 -6.95 -28.19 -10.48
N LEU A 87 -5.64 -28.27 -10.74
CA LEU A 87 -4.95 -27.46 -11.75
C LEU A 87 -5.19 -27.96 -13.18
N SER A 88 -5.69 -29.19 -13.35
CA SER A 88 -5.92 -29.76 -14.68
C SER A 88 -7.02 -29.04 -15.46
N ILE A 89 -7.91 -28.32 -14.77
CA ILE A 89 -8.97 -27.48 -15.36
C ILE A 89 -8.46 -26.44 -16.37
N PHE A 90 -7.19 -26.04 -16.28
CA PHE A 90 -6.58 -25.06 -17.18
C PHE A 90 -5.91 -25.66 -18.42
N PHE A 91 -5.74 -26.98 -18.46
CA PHE A 91 -5.04 -27.68 -19.55
C PHE A 91 -5.98 -28.55 -20.41
N SER A 92 -7.28 -28.55 -20.09
CA SER A 92 -8.35 -29.17 -20.87
C SER A 92 -8.89 -28.23 -21.95
#